data_AF-A0A183J755-F1
#
_entry.id   AF-A0A183J755-F1
#
_cell.length_a   1.000
_cell.length_b   1.000
_cell.length_c   1.000
_cell.angle_alpha   90.00
_cell.angle_beta   90.00
_cell.angle_gamma   90.00
#
_symmetry.space_group_name_H-M   'P 1'
#
loop_
_entity.id
_entity.type
_entity.pdbx_description
1 polymer ?
#
loop_
_entity_poly.entity_id
_entity_poly.type
_entity_poly.pdbx_seq_one_letter_code
_entity_poly.pdbx_strand_id
1 'polypeptide(L)'
;MKKQEHFKDSDLALSYGFLPVFSEMEVESVCKNGLEVGNYEFGCLGNPAYGIYLSRFSDVVNPLPPSKIYSGTFVIFRVLMGRIASVVLGASQMQPLPCFDCHICKTVSSQRLYDSAQMYLYEYCDTDLLSSLCRFYPVAVIRYNGLLRNIPPSYTMWVGTFCFGEEFTFEDAQINVFSARTKSLRL
;
A
#
# COMPACT_ATOMS: atom_id res chain seq x y z
N MET A 1 18.03 23.74 -23.64
CA MET A 1 16.56 23.71 -23.65
C MET A 1 16.11 22.45 -22.91
N LYS A 2 15.60 22.56 -21.68
CA LYS A 2 15.02 21.41 -20.96
C LYS A 2 13.70 21.07 -21.66
N LYS A 3 13.58 19.85 -22.18
CA LYS A 3 12.35 19.34 -22.79
C LYS A 3 11.34 19.22 -21.65
N GLN A 4 10.34 20.10 -21.62
CA GLN A 4 9.20 19.93 -20.72
C GLN A 4 8.44 18.69 -21.19
N GLU A 5 8.64 17.56 -20.51
CA GLU A 5 7.78 16.40 -20.67
C GLU A 5 6.39 16.80 -20.18
N HIS A 6 5.42 16.78 -21.09
CA HIS A 6 4.02 16.99 -20.75
C HIS A 6 3.56 15.79 -19.92
N PHE A 7 3.31 15.99 -18.62
CA PHE A 7 2.67 14.99 -17.78
C PHE A 7 1.33 14.61 -18.40
N LYS A 8 1.05 13.31 -18.52
CA LYS A 8 -0.27 12.83 -18.94
C LYS A 8 -1.21 12.88 -17.75
N ASP A 9 -2.51 13.07 -17.97
CA ASP A 9 -3.51 13.01 -16.89
C ASP A 9 -3.48 11.67 -16.12
N SER A 10 -3.03 10.59 -16.77
CA SER A 10 -2.77 9.29 -16.11
C SER A 10 -1.67 9.33 -15.06
N ASP A 11 -0.72 10.26 -15.18
CA ASP A 11 0.41 10.41 -14.25
C ASP A 11 0.00 11.18 -12.99
N LEU A 12 -1.20 11.79 -12.98
CA LEU A 12 -1.81 12.43 -11.81
C LEU A 12 -2.85 11.54 -11.13
N ALA A 13 -2.90 10.25 -11.48
CA ALA A 13 -3.87 9.32 -10.92
C ALA A 13 -3.69 9.18 -9.40
N LEU A 14 -4.67 9.73 -8.66
CA LEU A 14 -4.83 9.49 -7.24
C LEU A 14 -5.25 8.04 -7.00
N SER A 15 -4.54 7.40 -6.09
CA SER A 15 -4.77 6.04 -5.62
C SER A 15 -4.70 6.02 -4.09
N TYR A 16 -4.88 4.84 -3.52
CA TYR A 16 -4.71 4.59 -2.10
C TYR A 16 -3.72 3.45 -1.87
N GLY A 17 -2.94 3.56 -0.80
CA GLY A 17 -2.05 2.53 -0.31
C GLY A 17 -2.33 2.24 1.16
N PHE A 18 -2.02 1.03 1.61
CA PHE A 18 -2.37 0.54 2.93
C PHE A 18 -1.11 0.06 3.65
N LEU A 19 -0.86 0.61 4.83
CA LEU A 19 0.29 0.26 5.67
C LEU A 19 -0.20 -0.47 6.93
N PRO A 20 0.10 -1.77 7.13
CA PRO A 20 -0.13 -2.41 8.42
C PRO A 20 0.75 -1.78 9.50
N VAL A 21 0.18 -1.54 10.67
CA VAL A 21 0.88 -1.01 11.85
C VAL A 21 0.53 -1.85 13.07
N PHE A 22 1.50 -2.02 13.96
CA PHE A 22 1.43 -3.01 15.04
C PHE A 22 1.41 -2.42 16.45
N SER A 23 1.52 -1.09 16.57
CA SER A 23 1.41 -0.39 17.86
C SER A 23 0.79 1.00 17.72
N GLU A 24 0.18 1.51 18.79
CA GLU A 24 -0.35 2.88 18.81
C GLU A 24 0.77 3.93 18.67
N MET A 25 1.97 3.67 19.19
CA MET A 25 3.13 4.55 18.97
C MET A 25 3.51 4.65 17.49
N GLU A 26 3.39 3.55 16.75
CA GLU A 26 3.64 3.53 15.31
C GLU A 26 2.54 4.30 14.55
N VAL A 27 1.27 4.13 14.93
CA VAL A 27 0.14 4.91 14.40
C VAL A 27 0.40 6.41 14.56
N GLU A 28 0.74 6.84 15.78
CA GLU A 28 1.04 8.24 16.09
C GLU A 28 2.22 8.77 15.28
N SER A 29 3.33 8.01 15.23
CA SER A 29 4.52 8.40 14.47
C SER A 29 4.21 8.56 12.99
N VAL A 30 3.50 7.60 12.38
CA VAL A 30 3.14 7.62 10.97
C VAL A 30 2.17 8.78 10.66
N CYS A 31 1.17 9.01 11.51
CA CYS A 31 0.21 10.08 11.29
C CYS A 31 0.84 11.47 11.44
N LYS A 32 1.81 11.62 12.36
CA LYS A 32 2.48 12.90 12.64
C LYS A 32 3.63 13.21 11.70
N ASN A 33 4.47 12.21 11.41
CA ASN A 33 5.74 12.38 10.71
C ASN A 33 5.68 11.87 9.25
N GLY A 34 4.65 11.12 8.88
CA GLY A 34 4.57 10.45 7.58
C GLY A 34 5.41 9.17 7.54
N LEU A 35 5.86 8.80 6.33
CA LEU A 35 6.73 7.64 6.12
C LEU A 35 8.08 8.07 5.55
N GLU A 36 9.10 7.36 5.99
CA GLU A 36 10.46 7.42 5.46
C GLU A 36 10.78 6.14 4.68
N VAL A 37 11.79 6.22 3.82
CA VAL A 37 12.34 5.05 3.12
C VAL A 37 12.77 3.97 4.12
N GLY A 38 12.75 2.71 3.67
CA GLY A 38 13.17 1.58 4.51
C GLY A 38 12.08 1.06 5.46
N ASN A 39 10.81 1.42 5.23
CA ASN A 39 9.67 0.93 6.01
C ASN A 39 9.35 -0.57 5.79
N TYR A 40 10.16 -1.28 5.00
CA TYR A 40 9.99 -2.69 4.69
C TYR A 40 11.33 -3.40 4.73
N GLU A 41 11.44 -4.45 5.54
CA GLU A 41 12.72 -5.11 5.80
C GLU A 41 13.27 -5.86 4.58
N PHE A 42 12.40 -6.55 3.83
CA PHE A 42 12.79 -7.43 2.73
C PHE A 42 12.11 -7.04 1.41
N GLY A 43 12.62 -6.03 0.71
CA GLY A 43 12.01 -5.52 -0.52
C GLY A 43 11.73 -6.59 -1.58
N CYS A 44 10.64 -6.44 -2.35
CA CYS A 44 10.25 -7.39 -3.40
C CYS A 44 10.20 -6.78 -4.81
N LEU A 45 10.16 -5.45 -4.93
CA LEU A 45 10.03 -4.67 -6.17
C LEU A 45 11.14 -3.62 -6.37
N GLY A 46 12.00 -3.47 -5.38
CA GLY A 46 13.08 -2.48 -5.30
C GLY A 46 13.80 -2.56 -3.96
N ASN A 47 14.95 -1.91 -3.86
CA ASN A 47 15.69 -1.85 -2.60
C ASN A 47 15.01 -0.89 -1.60
N PRO A 48 14.56 -1.37 -0.41
CA PRO A 48 13.85 -0.54 0.56
C PRO A 48 14.60 0.70 1.02
N ALA A 49 15.93 0.71 0.97
CA ALA A 49 16.74 1.87 1.34
C ALA A 49 16.45 3.12 0.47
N TYR A 50 15.81 2.94 -0.68
CA TYR A 50 15.55 4.00 -1.66
C TYR A 50 14.05 4.26 -1.90
N GLY A 51 13.18 3.66 -1.12
CA GLY A 51 11.74 3.83 -1.33
C GLY A 51 10.88 3.24 -0.22
N ILE A 52 9.58 3.40 -0.42
CA ILE A 52 8.54 3.09 0.54
C ILE A 52 7.65 2.00 -0.05
N TYR A 53 7.28 1.03 0.78
CA TYR A 53 6.33 0.00 0.43
C TYR A 53 4.97 0.27 1.04
N LEU A 54 3.93 0.18 0.23
CA LEU A 54 2.54 0.13 0.67
C LEU A 54 1.86 -1.06 0.02
N SER A 55 0.88 -1.66 0.69
CA SER A 55 -0.01 -2.60 0.00
C SER A 55 -0.97 -1.81 -0.90
N ARG A 56 -1.20 -2.32 -2.10
CA ARG A 56 -2.18 -1.77 -3.04
C ARG A 56 -3.61 -2.18 -2.72
N PHE A 57 -3.78 -3.28 -2.01
CA PHE A 57 -5.10 -3.85 -1.75
C PHE A 57 -5.36 -3.93 -0.24
N SER A 58 -6.49 -3.37 0.20
CA SER A 58 -6.87 -3.34 1.61
C SER A 58 -7.15 -4.71 2.20
N ASP A 59 -7.48 -5.70 1.37
CA ASP A 59 -7.65 -7.10 1.77
C ASP A 59 -6.34 -7.91 1.77
N VAL A 60 -5.22 -7.31 1.36
CA VAL A 60 -3.88 -7.93 1.32
C VAL A 60 -2.88 -7.06 2.08
N VAL A 61 -3.15 -6.78 3.35
CA VAL A 61 -2.32 -5.93 4.23
C VAL A 61 -1.44 -6.71 5.20
N ASN A 62 -1.59 -8.03 5.28
CA ASN A 62 -0.78 -8.88 6.15
C ASN A 62 -0.08 -9.97 5.32
N PRO A 63 1.24 -10.19 5.51
CA PRO A 63 1.94 -11.31 4.88
C PRO A 63 1.46 -12.67 5.38
N LEU A 64 0.90 -12.73 6.59
CA LEU A 64 0.41 -13.95 7.18
C LEU A 64 -0.98 -14.32 6.64
N PRO A 65 -1.26 -15.63 6.43
CA PRO A 65 -2.58 -16.09 6.08
C PRO A 65 -3.63 -15.63 7.10
N PRO A 66 -4.85 -15.27 6.67
CA PRO A 66 -5.92 -14.88 7.59
C PRO A 66 -6.19 -15.98 8.63
N SER A 67 -6.10 -15.66 9.91
CA SER A 67 -6.55 -16.52 11.00
C SER A 67 -8.07 -16.45 11.18
N LYS A 68 -8.67 -17.49 11.78
CA LYS A 68 -10.14 -17.55 12.05
C LYS A 68 -10.67 -16.31 12.78
N ILE A 69 -9.84 -15.76 13.66
CA ILE A 69 -10.01 -14.46 14.29
C ILE A 69 -8.89 -13.58 13.74
N TYR A 70 -9.21 -12.48 13.09
CA TYR A 70 -8.20 -11.57 12.55
C TYR A 70 -8.52 -10.17 13.06
N SER A 71 -7.54 -9.52 13.67
CA SER A 71 -7.64 -8.12 14.07
C SER A 71 -6.34 -7.43 13.72
N GLY A 72 -6.42 -6.13 13.51
CA GLY A 72 -5.24 -5.34 13.24
C GLY A 72 -5.58 -3.88 13.01
N THR A 73 -4.52 -3.14 12.72
CA THR A 73 -4.61 -1.73 12.39
C THR A 73 -3.84 -1.49 11.10
N PHE A 74 -4.39 -0.68 10.20
CA PHE A 74 -3.62 -0.16 9.07
C PHE A 74 -3.94 1.30 8.84
N VAL A 75 -2.96 2.03 8.31
CA VAL A 75 -3.08 3.42 7.90
C VAL A 75 -3.36 3.46 6.40
N ILE A 76 -4.35 4.25 6.00
CA ILE A 76 -4.67 4.53 4.59
C ILE A 76 -3.89 5.77 4.17
N PHE A 77 -3.10 5.64 3.11
CA PHE A 77 -2.43 6.74 2.45
C PHE A 77 -3.16 7.10 1.17
N ARG A 78 -3.32 8.40 0.91
CA ARG A 78 -3.61 8.89 -0.45
C ARG A 78 -2.28 9.00 -1.19
N VAL A 79 -2.26 8.48 -2.41
CA VAL A 79 -1.04 8.24 -3.17
C VAL A 79 -1.16 8.81 -4.57
N LEU A 80 -0.21 9.65 -4.98
CA LEU A 80 -0.06 10.06 -6.38
C LEU A 80 0.89 9.08 -7.07
N MET A 81 0.34 8.17 -7.88
CA MET A 81 1.10 7.04 -8.42
C MET A 81 2.14 7.45 -9.47
N GLY A 82 1.93 8.56 -10.19
CA GLY A 82 2.87 8.97 -11.23
C GLY A 82 2.98 7.95 -12.36
N ARG A 83 4.18 7.88 -12.96
CA ARG A 83 4.52 6.89 -13.98
C ARG A 83 4.86 5.56 -13.33
N ILE A 84 4.10 4.54 -13.69
CA ILE A 84 4.19 3.21 -13.08
C ILE A 84 5.10 2.28 -13.92
N ALA A 85 6.14 1.73 -13.30
CA ALA A 85 6.92 0.63 -13.87
C ALA A 85 6.35 -0.73 -13.45
N SER A 86 6.26 -1.66 -14.40
CA SER A 86 5.91 -3.06 -14.11
C SER A 86 7.17 -3.91 -13.99
N VAL A 87 7.45 -4.43 -12.80
CA VAL A 87 8.68 -5.19 -12.50
C VAL A 87 8.36 -6.63 -12.09
N VAL A 88 9.36 -7.51 -12.16
CA VAL A 88 9.23 -8.91 -11.71
C VAL A 88 9.50 -8.99 -10.20
N LEU A 89 8.80 -9.88 -9.49
CA LEU A 89 9.05 -10.13 -8.06
C LEU A 89 10.48 -10.57 -7.79
N GLY A 90 10.99 -10.21 -6.62
CA GLY A 90 12.35 -10.53 -6.19
C GLY A 90 13.39 -9.52 -6.64
N ALA A 91 12.96 -8.37 -7.16
CA ALA A 91 13.83 -7.25 -7.53
C ALA A 91 14.32 -6.45 -6.31
N SER A 92 14.68 -7.12 -5.21
CA SER A 92 15.02 -6.50 -3.91
C SER A 92 16.26 -5.61 -3.93
N GLN A 93 17.12 -5.77 -4.92
CA GLN A 93 18.33 -4.96 -5.12
C GLN A 93 18.19 -3.94 -6.25
N MET A 94 17.01 -3.90 -6.90
CA MET A 94 16.76 -2.98 -7.99
C MET A 94 16.70 -1.55 -7.45
N GLN A 95 17.52 -0.68 -8.03
CA GLN A 95 17.41 0.76 -7.78
C GLN A 95 16.14 1.31 -8.44
N PRO A 96 15.60 2.43 -7.93
CA PRO A 96 14.49 3.10 -8.57
C PRO A 96 14.75 3.39 -10.06
N LEU A 97 13.76 3.13 -10.92
CA LEU A 97 13.92 3.34 -12.35
C LEU A 97 13.77 4.83 -12.70
N PRO A 98 14.73 5.41 -13.45
CA PRO A 98 14.60 6.77 -13.96
C PRO A 98 13.32 6.92 -14.78
N CYS A 99 12.71 8.10 -14.73
CA CYS A 99 11.46 8.42 -15.43
C CYS A 99 10.22 7.63 -14.98
N PHE A 100 10.30 6.88 -13.88
CA PHE A 100 9.15 6.29 -13.20
C PHE A 100 9.08 6.84 -11.79
N ASP A 101 7.88 6.81 -11.20
CA ASP A 101 7.62 7.29 -9.84
C ASP A 101 7.28 6.12 -8.89
N CYS A 102 6.90 4.95 -9.43
CA CYS A 102 6.66 3.75 -8.65
C CYS A 102 6.88 2.46 -9.41
N HIS A 103 7.15 1.36 -8.69
CA HIS A 103 7.12 0.00 -9.22
C HIS A 103 5.93 -0.78 -8.68
N ILE A 104 5.30 -1.57 -9.55
CA ILE A 104 4.33 -2.60 -9.18
C ILE A 104 4.73 -3.94 -9.76
N CYS A 105 4.23 -5.03 -9.17
CA CYS A 105 4.43 -6.35 -9.75
C CYS A 105 3.73 -6.47 -11.12
N LYS A 106 4.45 -6.97 -12.11
CA LYS A 106 3.92 -7.26 -13.46
C LYS A 106 2.80 -8.30 -13.44
N THR A 107 2.89 -9.30 -12.56
CA THR A 107 1.92 -10.40 -12.47
C THR A 107 1.64 -10.76 -11.01
N VAL A 108 0.37 -10.77 -10.62
CA VAL A 108 -0.05 -11.22 -9.28
C VAL A 108 0.31 -12.70 -9.09
N SER A 109 0.99 -13.02 -7.99
CA SER A 109 1.41 -14.39 -7.66
C SER A 109 0.54 -14.92 -6.55
N SER A 110 -0.13 -16.06 -6.75
CA SER A 110 -0.92 -16.69 -5.68
C SER A 110 -0.06 -17.20 -4.53
N GLN A 111 1.18 -17.62 -4.81
CA GLN A 111 2.12 -18.11 -3.79
C GLN A 111 2.77 -16.97 -2.99
N ARG A 112 2.91 -15.80 -3.61
CA ARG A 112 3.50 -14.59 -3.01
C ARG A 112 2.51 -13.42 -3.12
N LEU A 113 1.26 -13.66 -2.69
CA LEU A 113 0.17 -12.72 -2.88
C LEU A 113 0.50 -11.36 -2.25
N TYR A 114 0.98 -11.37 -1.01
CA TYR A 114 1.36 -10.16 -0.29
C TYR A 114 2.44 -9.36 -1.01
N ASP A 115 3.53 -9.99 -1.43
CA ASP A 115 4.60 -9.32 -2.17
C ASP A 115 4.11 -8.77 -3.53
N SER A 116 3.25 -9.53 -4.22
CA SER A 116 2.71 -9.10 -5.51
C SER A 116 1.65 -8.00 -5.42
N ALA A 117 1.09 -7.81 -4.22
CA ALA A 117 0.17 -6.72 -3.90
C ALA A 117 0.88 -5.43 -3.49
N GLN A 118 2.20 -5.46 -3.28
CA GLN A 118 2.94 -4.26 -2.90
C GLN A 118 3.05 -3.26 -4.07
N MET A 119 3.13 -1.99 -3.70
CA MET A 119 3.65 -0.91 -4.53
C MET A 119 4.92 -0.36 -3.88
N TYR A 120 5.95 -0.14 -4.68
CA TYR A 120 7.20 0.47 -4.27
C TYR A 120 7.27 1.89 -4.80
N LEU A 121 7.28 2.86 -3.90
CA LEU A 121 7.15 4.29 -4.17
C LEU A 121 8.48 4.99 -3.89
N TYR A 122 8.85 5.94 -4.73
CA TYR A 122 10.09 6.72 -4.55
C TYR A 122 9.96 8.06 -5.26
N GLU A 123 10.76 9.05 -4.84
CA GLU A 123 10.76 10.38 -5.44
C GLU A 123 12.21 10.85 -5.62
N TYR A 124 12.47 11.40 -6.80
CA TYR A 124 13.71 12.08 -7.11
C TYR A 124 13.54 13.59 -6.94
N CYS A 125 14.51 14.22 -6.28
CA CYS A 125 14.72 15.66 -6.33
C CYS A 125 16.00 15.91 -7.15
N ASP A 126 15.83 16.39 -8.38
CA ASP A 126 16.88 16.47 -9.40
C ASP A 126 17.57 15.11 -9.66
N THR A 127 18.72 14.86 -9.03
CA THR A 127 19.50 13.61 -9.15
C THR A 127 19.44 12.73 -7.90
N ASP A 128 18.92 13.26 -6.80
CA ASP A 128 19.00 12.62 -5.49
C ASP A 128 17.65 12.01 -5.10
N LEU A 129 17.68 10.85 -4.46
CA LEU A 129 16.49 10.19 -3.93
C LEU A 129 16.09 10.83 -2.60
N LEU A 130 14.81 11.17 -2.47
CA LEU A 130 14.27 11.72 -1.24
C LEU A 130 14.07 10.61 -0.19
N SER A 131 14.45 10.92 1.05
CA SER A 131 14.26 10.02 2.20
C SER A 131 12.83 10.03 2.74
N SER A 132 12.08 11.12 2.51
CA SER A 132 10.66 11.27 2.80
C SER A 132 9.95 11.81 1.57
N LEU A 133 8.76 11.30 1.31
CA LEU A 133 8.08 11.53 0.05
C LEU A 133 6.92 12.51 0.23
N CYS A 134 6.96 13.66 -0.44
CA CYS A 134 5.96 14.74 -0.27
C CYS A 134 4.60 14.42 -0.91
N ARG A 135 4.49 13.32 -1.66
CA ARG A 135 3.33 13.00 -2.52
C ARG A 135 2.35 12.00 -1.91
N PHE A 136 2.58 11.59 -0.67
CA PHE A 136 1.75 10.61 0.04
C PHE A 136 1.46 11.13 1.43
N TYR A 137 0.21 11.05 1.89
CA TYR A 137 -0.15 11.47 3.24
C TYR A 137 -1.18 10.53 3.84
N PRO A 138 -1.07 10.27 5.16
CA PRO A 138 -2.06 9.49 5.87
C PRO A 138 -3.41 10.23 5.83
N VAL A 139 -4.47 9.49 5.53
CA VAL A 139 -5.84 9.99 5.44
C VAL A 139 -6.69 9.46 6.58
N ALA A 140 -6.50 8.20 6.95
CA ALA A 140 -7.33 7.54 7.95
C ALA A 140 -6.57 6.38 8.61
N VAL A 141 -6.96 6.07 9.84
CA VAL A 141 -6.53 4.88 10.56
C VAL A 141 -7.72 3.93 10.68
N ILE A 142 -7.54 2.69 10.24
CA ILE A 142 -8.56 1.64 10.33
C ILE A 142 -8.15 0.63 11.37
N ARG A 143 -8.99 0.46 12.39
CA ARG A 143 -8.89 -0.63 13.35
C ARG A 143 -9.98 -1.64 13.04
N TYR A 144 -9.61 -2.89 12.84
CA TYR A 144 -10.55 -3.93 12.43
C TYR A 144 -10.43 -5.16 13.31
N ASN A 145 -11.55 -5.85 13.48
CA ASN A 145 -11.68 -7.10 14.18
C ASN A 145 -12.73 -7.95 13.47
N GLY A 146 -12.31 -9.10 12.96
CA GLY A 146 -13.12 -9.98 12.16
C GLY A 146 -13.07 -11.42 12.63
N LEU A 147 -14.17 -12.12 12.41
CA LEU A 147 -14.25 -13.57 12.48
C LEU A 147 -14.53 -14.08 11.07
N LEU A 148 -13.70 -14.97 10.56
CA LEU A 148 -13.97 -15.69 9.31
C LEU A 148 -15.12 -16.69 9.57
N ARG A 149 -16.37 -16.21 9.58
CA ARG A 149 -17.57 -17.05 9.71
C ARG A 149 -18.22 -17.22 8.35
N ASN A 150 -18.17 -18.43 7.78
CA ASN A 150 -18.97 -18.87 6.62
C ASN A 150 -19.25 -17.77 5.59
N ILE A 151 -18.24 -16.96 5.26
CA ILE A 151 -18.43 -15.84 4.35
C ILE A 151 -18.55 -16.46 2.96
N PRO A 152 -19.60 -16.17 2.19
CA PRO A 152 -19.68 -16.61 0.80
C PRO A 152 -18.38 -16.22 0.08
N PRO A 153 -17.85 -17.06 -0.82
CA PRO A 153 -16.53 -16.87 -1.44
C PRO A 153 -16.36 -15.56 -2.24
N SER A 154 -17.43 -14.78 -2.37
CA SER A 154 -17.52 -13.50 -3.07
C SER A 154 -17.27 -12.26 -2.22
N TYR A 155 -17.20 -12.35 -0.87
CA TYR A 155 -17.04 -11.17 0.00
C TYR A 155 -16.05 -11.42 1.13
N THR A 156 -15.32 -10.37 1.53
CA THR A 156 -14.65 -10.30 2.83
C THR A 156 -15.22 -9.09 3.54
N MET A 157 -15.98 -9.31 4.60
CA MET A 157 -16.62 -8.22 5.36
C MET A 157 -15.72 -7.83 6.53
N TRP A 158 -15.31 -6.56 6.55
CA TRP A 158 -14.55 -5.96 7.64
C TRP A 158 -15.53 -5.22 8.55
N VAL A 159 -15.53 -5.57 9.83
CA VAL A 159 -16.23 -4.82 10.87
C VAL A 159 -15.15 -4.20 11.75
N GLY A 160 -15.27 -2.90 12.04
CA GLY A 160 -14.24 -2.20 12.78
C GLY A 160 -14.57 -0.75 13.08
N THR A 161 -13.63 -0.08 13.75
CA THR A 161 -13.71 1.33 14.12
C THR A 161 -12.80 2.15 13.21
N PHE A 162 -13.31 3.28 12.72
CA PHE A 162 -12.62 4.18 11.80
C PHE A 162 -12.26 5.46 12.53
N CYS A 163 -11.01 5.90 12.43
CA CYS A 163 -10.59 7.20 12.93
C CYS A 163 -10.09 8.06 11.77
N PHE A 164 -10.70 9.23 11.58
CA PHE A 164 -10.28 10.26 10.64
C PHE A 164 -9.78 11.48 11.42
N GLY A 165 -8.46 11.62 11.52
CA GLY A 165 -7.84 12.64 12.39
C GLY A 165 -8.16 12.43 13.88
N GLU A 166 -7.91 13.45 14.69
CA GLU A 166 -8.18 13.41 16.15
C GLU A 166 -9.67 13.58 16.49
N GLU A 167 -10.49 14.12 15.58
CA GLU A 167 -11.85 14.58 15.89
C GLU A 167 -12.98 13.63 15.48
N PHE A 168 -12.75 12.68 14.57
CA PHE A 168 -13.82 11.82 14.05
C PHE A 168 -13.51 10.35 14.27
N THR A 169 -14.28 9.73 15.16
CA THR A 169 -14.29 8.26 15.36
C THR A 169 -15.67 7.73 15.00
N PHE A 170 -15.72 6.73 14.12
CA PHE A 170 -16.94 6.00 13.78
C PHE A 170 -16.83 4.58 14.33
N GLU A 171 -17.67 4.26 15.32
CA GLU A 171 -17.79 2.93 15.89
C GLU A 171 -18.70 2.05 15.01
N ASP A 172 -18.42 0.74 14.98
CA ASP A 172 -19.21 -0.28 14.28
C ASP A 172 -19.44 -0.05 12.77
N ALA A 173 -18.55 0.66 12.10
CA ALA A 173 -18.68 0.87 10.66
C ALA A 173 -18.36 -0.41 9.88
N GLN A 174 -19.19 -0.70 8.87
CA GLN A 174 -19.03 -1.86 8.01
C GLN A 174 -18.47 -1.40 6.66
N ILE A 175 -17.28 -1.88 6.31
CA ILE A 175 -16.76 -1.74 4.94
C ILE A 175 -16.91 -3.06 4.21
N ASN A 176 -17.72 -3.00 3.15
CA ASN A 176 -17.75 -4.03 2.13
C ASN A 176 -16.52 -3.86 1.22
N VAL A 177 -15.42 -4.53 1.57
CA VAL A 177 -14.26 -4.62 0.69
C VAL A 177 -14.59 -5.67 -0.36
N PHE A 178 -14.89 -5.21 -1.58
CA PHE A 178 -14.99 -6.09 -2.72
C PHE A 178 -13.58 -6.51 -3.11
N SER A 179 -13.19 -7.72 -2.71
CA SER A 179 -11.99 -8.35 -3.26
C SER A 179 -12.20 -8.46 -4.76
N ALA A 180 -11.48 -7.65 -5.54
CA ALA A 180 -11.37 -7.84 -6.97
C ALA A 180 -10.53 -9.10 -7.17
N ARG A 181 -11.13 -10.28 -6.95
CA ARG A 181 -10.55 -11.52 -7.45
C ARG A 181 -10.36 -11.29 -8.94
N THR A 182 -9.10 -11.18 -9.35
CA THR A 182 -8.67 -11.48 -10.70
C THR A 182 -9.44 -12.71 -11.12
N LYS A 183 -10.25 -12.57 -12.18
CA LYS A 183 -11.03 -13.65 -12.77
C LYS A 183 -10.21 -14.93 -12.67
N SER A 184 -10.75 -15.92 -11.96
CA SER A 184 -10.29 -17.29 -11.88
C SER A 184 -9.30 -17.61 -13.00
N LEU A 185 -8.01 -17.61 -12.68
CA LEU A 185 -7.04 -18.37 -13.43
C LEU A 185 -7.46 -19.82 -13.22
N ARG A 186 -8.33 -20.30 -14.13
CA ARG A 186 -8.58 -21.71 -14.29
C ARG A 186 -7.24 -22.32 -14.68
N LEU A 187 -6.76 -23.23 -13.84
CA LEU A 187 -5.70 -24.18 -14.16
C LEU A 187 -6.03 -24.89 -15.49
#